data_AF-A0A3B9GXV7-F1
#
_entry.id   AF-A0A3B9GXV7-F1
#
_cell.length_a   1.000
_cell.length_b   1.000
_cell.length_c   1.000
_cell.angle_alpha   90.00
_cell.angle_beta   90.00
_cell.angle_gamma   90.00
#
_symmetry.space_group_name_H-M   'P 1'
#
loop_
_entity.id
_entity.type
_entity.pdbx_description
1 polymer ?
#
loop_
_entity_poly.entity_id
_entity_poly.type
_entity_poly.pdbx_seq_one_letter_code
_entity_poly.pdbx_strand_id
1 'polypeptide(L)'
;MGASCLILAAAPWAAASAQTQTGDETADTVEAASAGQEDEVKVYEGIVVTATRRTEKLSEVPIAMSVFGDDSIEQTSVRELSEISGYIPNVS
;
A
#
# COMPACT_ATOMS: atom_id res chain seq x y z
N MET A 1 17.58 -17.64 -49.24
CA MET A 1 16.78 -18.07 -50.41
C MET A 1 15.64 -18.93 -49.92
N GLY A 2 14.40 -18.50 -50.19
CA GLY A 2 13.15 -19.25 -49.94
C GLY A 2 12.64 -19.15 -48.50
N ALA A 3 11.38 -18.86 -48.20
CA ALA A 3 10.20 -18.50 -48.99
C ALA A 3 9.26 -17.78 -48.00
N SER A 4 8.98 -16.49 -48.19
CA SER A 4 7.71 -15.99 -48.72
C SER A 4 6.54 -16.97 -48.62
N CYS A 5 5.73 -16.82 -47.57
CA CYS A 5 4.29 -17.09 -47.60
C CYS A 5 3.56 -15.92 -46.93
N LEU A 6 3.29 -14.91 -47.75
CA LEU A 6 2.26 -13.91 -47.54
C LEU A 6 0.91 -14.63 -47.52
N ILE A 7 0.26 -14.71 -46.37
CA ILE A 7 -1.17 -15.02 -46.28
C ILE A 7 -1.88 -13.79 -45.72
N LEU A 8 -2.47 -13.07 -46.66
CA LEU A 8 -3.44 -12.01 -46.48
C LEU A 8 -4.83 -12.66 -46.51
N ALA A 9 -5.61 -12.57 -45.43
CA ALA A 9 -7.05 -12.27 -45.48
C ALA A 9 -7.78 -12.44 -44.13
N ALA A 10 -8.56 -11.41 -43.80
CA ALA A 10 -9.87 -11.41 -43.15
C ALA A 10 -10.01 -11.82 -41.67
N ALA A 11 -10.02 -10.81 -40.79
CA ALA A 11 -10.96 -10.73 -39.67
C ALA A 11 -12.36 -10.38 -40.25
N PRO A 12 -13.53 -10.70 -39.63
CA PRO A 12 -13.78 -10.46 -38.20
C PRO A 12 -14.79 -11.41 -37.51
N TRP A 13 -15.08 -11.09 -36.25
CA TRP A 13 -16.29 -11.40 -35.48
C TRP A 13 -16.25 -12.61 -34.53
N ALA A 14 -16.12 -12.24 -33.26
CA ALA A 14 -16.64 -12.90 -32.05
C ALA A 14 -16.12 -14.29 -31.67
N ALA A 15 -15.15 -14.29 -30.76
CA ALA A 15 -15.14 -15.22 -29.63
C ALA A 15 -14.34 -14.60 -28.48
N ALA A 16 -15.01 -14.46 -27.34
CA ALA A 16 -14.49 -14.28 -25.97
C ALA A 16 -12.98 -14.09 -25.79
N SER A 17 -12.57 -12.89 -25.38
CA SER A 17 -11.25 -12.64 -24.79
C SER A 17 -11.19 -13.26 -23.39
N ALA A 18 -10.99 -14.57 -23.30
CA ALA A 18 -10.43 -15.20 -22.12
C ALA A 18 -8.92 -14.88 -22.10
N GLN A 19 -8.55 -13.71 -21.58
CA GLN A 19 -7.15 -13.38 -21.33
C GLN A 19 -6.70 -14.12 -20.07
N THR A 20 -6.26 -15.36 -20.23
CA THR A 20 -5.38 -16.03 -19.27
C THR A 20 -3.98 -15.44 -19.47
N GLN A 21 -3.67 -14.38 -18.73
CA GLN A 21 -2.30 -13.87 -18.64
C GLN A 21 -1.62 -14.54 -17.44
N THR A 22 -0.97 -15.68 -17.73
CA THR A 22 0.10 -16.23 -16.90
C THR A 22 1.38 -15.49 -17.28
N GLY A 23 2.03 -14.88 -16.28
CA GLY A 23 3.34 -14.26 -16.41
C GLY A 23 3.36 -12.85 -15.81
N ASP A 24 3.67 -12.75 -14.52
CA ASP A 24 5.00 -12.34 -14.08
C ASP A 24 5.08 -12.47 -12.55
N GLU A 25 5.58 -13.61 -12.09
CA GLU A 25 6.11 -13.78 -10.74
C GLU A 25 7.53 -13.21 -10.77
N THR A 26 7.64 -11.89 -10.74
CA THR A 26 8.84 -11.23 -10.21
C THR A 26 8.43 -10.70 -8.84
N ALA A 27 8.56 -11.59 -7.86
CA ALA A 27 8.59 -11.21 -6.46
C ALA A 27 9.76 -10.23 -6.30
N ASP A 28 9.41 -8.94 -6.21
CA ASP A 28 10.32 -7.90 -5.77
C ASP A 28 10.83 -8.31 -4.39
N THR A 29 12.07 -8.77 -4.40
CA THR A 29 12.76 -9.24 -3.20
C THR A 29 13.08 -8.00 -2.40
N VAL A 30 12.23 -7.71 -1.41
CA VAL A 30 12.54 -6.73 -0.37
C VAL A 30 13.68 -7.31 0.46
N GLU A 31 14.89 -6.97 0.04
CA GLU A 31 16.13 -7.17 0.78
C GLU A 31 16.14 -6.16 1.94
N ALA A 32 15.51 -6.56 3.04
CA ALA A 32 15.60 -5.85 4.31
C ALA A 32 16.95 -6.16 4.97
N ALA A 33 17.92 -5.27 4.77
CA ALA A 33 19.14 -5.25 5.57
C ALA A 33 19.75 -3.84 5.64
N SER A 34 19.43 -3.10 6.71
CA SER A 34 20.43 -2.30 7.42
C SER A 34 19.94 -1.97 8.83
N ALA A 35 20.45 -2.71 9.81
CA ALA A 35 20.28 -2.40 11.22
C ALA A 35 21.31 -1.33 11.61
N GLY A 36 20.90 -0.07 11.52
CA GLY A 36 21.57 1.08 12.12
C GLY A 36 20.62 1.69 13.13
N GLN A 37 21.02 1.73 14.40
CA GLN A 37 20.26 2.36 15.47
C GLN A 37 20.38 3.88 15.33
N GLU A 38 19.61 4.40 14.40
CA GLU A 38 19.26 5.81 14.20
C GLU A 38 17.76 5.87 14.55
N ASP A 39 17.24 7.00 15.03
CA ASP A 39 15.78 7.18 15.19
C ASP A 39 15.12 6.83 13.85
N GLU A 40 14.63 5.60 13.72
CA GLU A 40 14.19 5.04 12.45
C GLU A 40 12.90 5.77 12.10
N VAL A 41 13.04 6.83 11.31
CA VAL A 41 11.91 7.57 10.77
C VAL A 41 11.16 6.61 9.86
N LYS A 42 10.15 5.94 10.43
CA LYS A 42 9.27 5.03 9.70
C LYS A 42 8.53 5.83 8.63
N VAL A 43 8.90 5.59 7.39
CA VAL A 43 8.24 6.18 6.23
C VAL A 43 7.09 5.25 5.83
N TYR A 44 5.87 5.66 6.14
CA TYR A 44 4.68 4.97 5.63
C TYR A 44 4.43 5.42 4.20
N GLU A 45 4.37 4.47 3.25
CA GLU A 45 4.04 4.78 1.85
C GLU A 45 2.65 5.39 1.70
N GLY A 46 1.69 5.01 2.56
CA GLY A 46 0.36 5.61 2.58
C GLY A 46 -0.51 5.13 3.73
N ILE A 47 -1.04 6.09 4.51
CA ILE A 47 -2.03 5.81 5.56
C ILE A 47 -3.41 6.15 4.98
N VAL A 48 -4.29 5.15 4.94
CA VAL A 48 -5.68 5.29 4.49
C VAL A 48 -6.60 5.36 5.70
N VAL A 49 -7.46 6.37 5.73
CA VAL A 49 -8.36 6.63 6.86
C VAL A 49 -9.80 6.81 6.39
N THR A 50 -10.74 6.77 7.34
CA THR A 50 -12.16 7.07 7.11
C THR A 50 -12.65 8.17 8.05
N ALA A 51 -11.90 9.27 8.13
CA ALA A 51 -12.18 10.36 9.06
C ALA A 51 -13.47 11.15 8.71
N THR A 52 -13.79 11.25 7.42
CA THR A 52 -14.92 12.04 6.86
C THR A 52 -16.07 11.14 6.38
N ARG A 53 -16.14 9.88 6.87
CA ARG A 53 -17.03 8.82 6.35
C ARG A 53 -16.77 8.43 4.89
N ARG A 54 -15.61 8.82 4.36
CA ARG A 54 -15.09 8.41 3.06
C ARG A 54 -13.65 7.94 3.21
N THR A 55 -13.26 6.97 2.40
CA THR A 55 -11.89 6.46 2.34
C THR A 55 -11.00 7.48 1.63
N GLU A 56 -10.03 8.03 2.36
CA GLU A 56 -9.11 9.07 1.87
C GLU A 56 -7.70 8.84 2.44
N LYS A 57 -6.68 9.36 1.78
CA LYS A 57 -5.31 9.33 2.31
C LYS A 57 -5.17 10.36 3.43
N LEU A 58 -4.43 10.03 4.48
CA LEU A 58 -4.23 10.92 5.63
C LEU A 58 -3.71 12.31 5.24
N SER A 59 -2.81 12.39 4.26
CA SER A 59 -2.25 13.66 3.77
C SER A 59 -3.26 14.55 3.03
N GLU A 60 -4.39 14.01 2.61
CA GLU A 60 -5.44 14.71 1.84
C GLU A 60 -6.62 15.14 2.73
N VAL A 61 -6.69 14.63 3.97
CA VAL A 61 -7.80 14.93 4.88
C VAL A 61 -7.68 16.36 5.42
N PRO A 62 -8.73 17.21 5.32
CA PRO A 62 -8.67 18.61 5.72
C PRO A 62 -8.89 18.82 7.23
N ILE A 63 -8.40 17.92 8.08
CA ILE A 63 -8.42 18.05 9.55
C ILE A 63 -7.09 17.59 10.16
N ALA A 64 -6.68 18.22 11.26
CA ALA A 64 -5.52 17.77 12.02
C ALA A 64 -5.83 16.44 12.72
N MET A 65 -4.94 15.47 12.58
CA MET A 65 -5.11 14.12 13.12
C MET A 65 -3.81 13.61 13.74
N SER A 66 -3.94 12.80 14.79
CA SER A 66 -2.86 11.99 15.34
C SER A 66 -3.15 10.52 15.07
N VAL A 67 -2.14 9.77 14.64
CA VAL A 67 -2.25 8.33 14.38
C VAL A 67 -1.46 7.58 15.43
N PHE A 68 -2.06 6.57 16.02
CA PHE A 68 -1.41 5.67 16.95
C PHE A 68 -1.39 4.27 16.34
N GLY A 69 -0.21 3.81 15.92
CA GLY A 69 -0.01 2.54 15.23
C GLY A 69 0.28 1.39 16.19
N ASP A 70 0.31 0.18 15.67
CA ASP A 70 0.64 -1.06 16.38
C ASP A 70 2.03 -1.01 17.02
N ASP A 71 3.05 -0.58 16.29
CA ASP A 71 4.41 -0.41 16.83
C ASP A 71 4.44 0.48 18.07
N SER A 72 3.68 1.58 18.07
CA SER A 72 3.60 2.50 19.20
C SER A 72 2.89 1.83 20.38
N ILE A 73 1.85 1.02 20.14
CA ILE A 73 1.16 0.24 21.18
C ILE A 73 2.12 -0.76 21.82
N GLU A 74 2.89 -1.49 21.01
CA GLU A 74 3.84 -2.50 21.48
C GLU A 74 4.96 -1.88 22.33
N GLN A 75 5.53 -0.75 21.87
CA GLN A 75 6.60 -0.05 22.58
C GLN A 75 6.14 0.61 23.89
N THR A 76 4.90 1.10 23.94
CA THR A 76 4.37 1.80 25.11
C THR A 76 3.66 0.87 26.11
N SER A 77 3.42 -0.39 25.73
CA SER A 77 2.71 -1.39 26.56
C SER A 77 1.33 -0.92 27.06
N VAL A 78 0.65 -0.10 26.26
CA VAL A 78 -0.68 0.43 26.57
C VAL A 78 -1.73 -0.69 26.54
N ARG A 79 -2.60 -0.73 27.56
CA ARG A 79 -3.64 -1.75 27.74
C ARG A 79 -5.04 -1.16 27.63
N GLU A 80 -5.18 0.13 27.93
CA GLU A 80 -6.44 0.86 27.93
C GLU A 80 -6.37 2.10 27.05
N LEU A 81 -7.50 2.47 26.43
CA LEU A 81 -7.57 3.65 25.57
C LEU A 81 -7.30 4.96 26.33
N SER A 82 -7.59 4.98 27.64
CA SER A 82 -7.30 6.10 28.54
C SER A 82 -5.80 6.41 28.64
N GLU A 83 -4.93 5.41 28.49
CA GLU A 83 -3.48 5.55 28.59
C GLU A 83 -2.88 6.18 27.31
N ILE A 84 -3.58 6.07 26.17
CA ILE A 84 -3.15 6.65 24.88
C ILE A 84 -3.17 8.19 24.93
N SER A 85 -4.03 8.80 25.77
CA SER A 85 -4.18 10.26 25.84
C SER A 85 -2.88 10.99 26.17
N GLY A 86 -1.98 10.38 26.96
CA GLY A 86 -0.69 10.95 27.33
C GLY A 86 0.28 11.12 26.14
N TYR A 87 0.02 10.45 25.02
CA TYR A 87 0.85 10.49 23.81
C TYR A 87 0.24 11.35 22.70
N ILE A 88 -1.00 11.84 22.87
CA ILE A 88 -1.72 12.61 21.86
C ILE A 88 -1.86 14.07 22.33
N PRO A 89 -1.39 15.05 21.54
CA PRO A 89 -1.52 16.44 21.91
C PRO A 89 -3.00 16.87 21.99
N ASN A 90 -3.32 17.68 23.02
CA ASN A 90 -4.64 18.23 23.25
C ASN A 90 -5.74 17.21 23.60
N VAL A 91 -5.37 16.00 24.04
CA VAL A 91 -6.28 14.99 24.59
C VAL A 91 -6.01 14.87 26.10
N SER A 92 -7.05 14.82 26.92
CA SER A 92 -6.96 14.70 28.39
C SER A 92 -8.11 13.86 28.93
#